data_AF-K1QRY8-F1
#
_entry.id   AF-K1QRY8-F1
#
_cell.length_a   1.000
_cell.length_b   1.000
_cell.length_c   1.000
_cell.angle_alpha   90.00
_cell.angle_beta   90.00
_cell.angle_gamma   90.00
#
_symmetry.space_group_name_H-M   'P 1'
#
loop_
_entity.id
_entity.type
_entity.pdbx_description
1 polymer ?
#
loop_
_entity_poly.entity_id
_entity_poly.type
_entity_poly.pdbx_seq_one_letter_code
_entity_poly.pdbx_strand_id
1 'polypeptide(L)'
;VSSATHNVYAYRFVNQDGVIQEGSEDDDEHGAGRTLLRTLRENNVQNAMVLASRWYACKIGSKRFAHYGNAGLSAVNRLVN
;
A
#
# COMPACT_ATOMS: atom_id res chain seq x y z
N VAL A 1 8.96 -7.40 5.29
CA VAL A 1 9.81 -8.60 5.09
C VAL A 1 11.27 -8.18 5.18
N SER A 2 12.02 -8.69 6.15
CA SER A 2 13.37 -8.21 6.46
C SER A 2 14.39 -8.38 5.33
N SER A 3 14.17 -9.34 4.43
CA SER A 3 15.05 -9.58 3.28
C SER A 3 14.69 -8.75 2.03
N ALA A 4 13.62 -7.96 2.07
CA ALA A 4 13.25 -7.09 0.96
C ALA A 4 14.07 -5.80 0.98
N THR A 5 14.35 -5.23 -0.18
CA THR A 5 15.03 -3.92 -0.27
C THR A 5 14.14 -2.81 0.28
N HIS A 6 12.84 -2.89 0.00
CA HIS A 6 11.85 -1.91 0.44
C HIS A 6 10.58 -2.62 0.92
N ASN A 7 9.98 -2.09 1.98
CA ASN A 7 8.79 -2.53 2.66
C ASN A 7 7.82 -1.36 2.79
N VAL A 8 7.18 -1.04 1.66
CA VAL A 8 6.22 0.05 1.54
C VAL A 8 4.90 -0.37 2.15
N TYR A 9 4.24 0.50 2.91
CA TYR A 9 2.91 0.20 3.42
C TYR A 9 1.94 1.37 3.38
N ALA A 10 0.65 1.04 3.43
CA ALA A 10 -0.42 1.96 3.70
C ALA A 10 -1.50 1.29 4.56
N TYR A 11 -2.19 2.07 5.37
CA TYR A 11 -3.27 1.60 6.24
C TYR A 11 -4.44 2.58 6.23
N ARG A 12 -5.63 2.03 6.46
CA ARG A 12 -6.87 2.78 6.73
C ARG A 12 -7.70 1.99 7.75
N PHE A 13 -8.05 2.58 8.89
CA PHE A 13 -8.96 1.97 9.85
C PHE A 13 -9.89 3.02 10.46
N VAL A 14 -11.09 2.58 10.87
CA VAL A 14 -12.09 3.43 11.51
C VAL A 14 -11.93 3.27 13.02
N ASN A 15 -11.72 4.37 13.73
CA ASN A 15 -11.66 4.35 15.19
C ASN A 15 -13.06 4.22 15.82
N GLN A 16 -13.14 4.17 17.15
CA GLN A 16 -14.41 4.06 17.88
C GLN A 16 -15.37 5.24 17.64
N ASP A 17 -14.83 6.41 17.29
CA ASP A 17 -15.60 7.62 17.01
C ASP A 17 -16.08 7.70 15.55
N GLY A 18 -15.84 6.68 14.73
CA GLY A 18 -16.18 6.67 13.30
C GLY A 18 -15.21 7.45 12.41
N VAL A 19 -14.07 7.92 12.95
CA VAL A 19 -13.06 8.68 12.22
C VAL A 19 -12.08 7.74 11.52
N ILE A 20 -11.82 7.98 10.23
CA ILE A 20 -10.81 7.26 9.47
C ILE A 20 -9.43 7.75 9.87
N GLN A 21 -8.62 6.84 10.43
CA GLN A 21 -7.20 6.99 10.66
C GLN A 21 -6.46 6.31 9.51
N GLU A 22 -5.58 7.04 8.83
CA GLU A 22 -4.89 6.53 7.65
C GLU A 22 -3.50 7.15 7.48
N GLY A 23 -2.62 6.40 6.82
CA GLY A 23 -1.24 6.79 6.61
C GLY A 23 -0.51 5.84 5.68
N SER A 24 0.71 6.22 5.31
CA SER A 24 1.57 5.41 4.45
C SER A 24 3.04 5.72 4.71
N GLU A 25 3.90 4.74 4.46
CA GLU A 25 5.36 4.89 4.51
C GLU A 25 5.97 4.34 3.23
N ASP A 26 6.95 5.08 2.69
CA ASP A 26 7.55 4.82 1.39
C ASP A 26 8.75 3.87 1.49
N ASP A 27 9.45 3.80 2.62
CA ASP A 27 10.70 3.01 2.78
C ASP A 27 11.68 3.25 1.61
N ASP A 28 12.02 4.51 1.36
CA ASP A 28 12.84 5.02 0.24
C ASP A 28 12.27 4.81 -1.18
N GLU A 29 11.13 4.14 -1.34
CA GLU A 29 10.39 4.08 -2.60
C GLU A 29 9.46 5.28 -2.77
N HIS A 30 10.03 6.49 -2.84
CA HIS A 30 9.26 7.73 -2.84
C HIS A 30 8.01 7.70 -3.76
N GLY A 31 6.86 7.96 -3.15
CA GLY A 31 5.53 7.96 -3.76
C GLY A 31 4.80 6.61 -3.78
N ALA A 32 5.46 5.49 -3.44
CA ALA A 32 4.87 4.16 -3.47
C ALA A 32 3.81 3.97 -2.38
N GLY A 33 4.08 4.41 -1.14
CA GLY A 33 3.14 4.34 -0.02
C GLY A 33 1.91 5.20 -0.28
N ARG A 34 2.12 6.41 -0.81
CA ARG A 34 1.01 7.26 -1.26
C ARG A 34 0.17 6.61 -2.36
N THR A 35 0.81 5.86 -3.26
CA THR A 35 0.10 5.10 -4.29
C THR A 35 -0.78 4.02 -3.67
N LEU A 36 -0.26 3.24 -2.72
CA LEU A 36 -1.05 2.25 -1.98
C LEU A 36 -2.23 2.90 -1.23
N LEU A 37 -1.99 3.99 -0.51
CA LEU A 37 -3.04 4.70 0.23
C LEU A 37 -4.13 5.23 -0.70
N ARG A 38 -3.75 5.80 -1.85
CA ARG A 38 -4.69 6.23 -2.89
C ARG A 38 -5.53 5.04 -3.38
N THR A 39 -4.91 3.90 -3.66
CA THR A 39 -5.64 2.69 -4.07
C THR A 39 -6.65 2.24 -3.01
N LEU A 40 -6.29 2.24 -1.72
CA LEU A 40 -7.23 1.91 -0.65
C LEU A 40 -8.40 2.90 -0.58
N ARG A 41 -8.14 4.22 -0.74
CA ARG A 41 -9.16 5.26 -0.77
C ARG A 41 -10.13 5.09 -1.94
N GLU A 42 -9.61 4.95 -3.15
CA GLU A 42 -10.41 4.84 -4.38
C GLU A 42 -11.29 3.58 -4.41
N ASN A 43 -10.89 2.51 -3.71
CA ASN A 43 -11.65 1.27 -3.60
C ASN A 43 -12.44 1.16 -2.29
N ASN A 44 -12.57 2.25 -1.53
CA ASN A 44 -13.27 2.30 -0.24
C ASN A 44 -12.86 1.19 0.76
N VAL A 45 -11.59 0.79 0.74
CA VAL A 45 -11.06 -0.24 1.65
C VAL A 45 -10.80 0.39 3.00
N GLN A 46 -11.45 -0.13 4.05
CA GLN A 46 -11.32 0.32 5.43
C GLN A 46 -11.01 -0.88 6.33
N ASN A 47 -10.45 -0.59 7.51
CA ASN A 47 -10.01 -1.59 8.50
C ASN A 47 -9.02 -2.60 7.93
N ALA A 48 -8.10 -2.11 7.09
CA ALA A 48 -7.06 -2.92 6.47
C ALA A 48 -5.73 -2.16 6.38
N MET A 49 -4.65 -2.94 6.40
CA MET A 49 -3.30 -2.48 6.08
C MET A 49 -2.76 -3.37 4.97
N VAL A 50 -2.01 -2.77 4.05
CA VAL A 50 -1.27 -3.49 3.01
C VAL A 50 0.21 -3.15 3.11
N LEU A 51 1.04 -4.18 3.06
CA LEU A 51 2.49 -4.07 2.98
C LEU A 51 2.95 -4.72 1.67
N ALA A 52 3.65 -3.95 0.86
CA ALA A 52 4.22 -4.38 -0.41
C ALA A 52 5.75 -4.44 -0.28
N SER A 53 6.28 -5.67 -0.20
CA SER A 53 7.72 -5.91 -0.20
C SER A 53 8.25 -5.96 -1.64
N ARG A 54 9.29 -5.15 -1.91
CA ARG A 54 9.97 -5.11 -3.21
C ARG A 54 11.43 -5.53 -3.06
N TRP A 55 11.84 -6.50 -3.86
CA TRP A 55 13.24 -6.79 -4.11
C TRP A 55 13.72 -5.95 -5.28
N TYR A 56 14.55 -4.96 -5.00
CA TYR A 56 15.01 -4.01 -6.00
C TYR A 56 16.19 -4.61 -6.78
N ALA A 57 16.05 -4.63 -8.11
CA ALA A 57 17.16 -4.91 -9.03
C ALA A 57 17.55 -3.66 -9.82
N CYS A 58 16.58 -2.97 -10.44
CA CYS A 58 16.82 -1.77 -11.23
C CYS A 58 15.65 -0.77 -11.14
N LYS A 59 15.91 0.48 -11.59
CA LYS A 59 14.88 1.52 -11.70
C LYS A 59 13.94 1.19 -12.86
N ILE A 60 12.68 0.89 -12.54
CA ILE A 60 11.60 0.73 -13.53
C ILE A 60 10.79 2.02 -13.73
N GLY A 61 11.27 3.15 -13.19
CA GLY A 61 10.64 4.45 -13.33
C GLY A 61 9.25 4.51 -12.70
N SER A 62 8.35 5.28 -13.32
CA SER A 62 6.97 5.48 -12.86
C SER A 62 6.11 4.21 -12.96
N LYS A 63 6.52 3.20 -13.75
CA LYS A 63 5.79 1.92 -13.85
C LYS A 63 5.65 1.21 -12.51
N ARG A 64 6.57 1.44 -11.56
CA ARG A 64 6.48 0.88 -10.20
C ARG A 64 5.17 1.23 -9.51
N PHE A 65 4.62 2.42 -9.74
CA PHE A 65 3.37 2.85 -9.09
C PHE A 65 2.19 1.97 -9.50
N ALA A 66 2.13 1.56 -10.77
CA ALA A 66 1.13 0.59 -11.22
C ALA A 66 1.31 -0.78 -10.54
N HIS A 67 2.56 -1.23 -10.34
CA HIS A 67 2.81 -2.48 -9.61
C HIS A 67 2.37 -2.40 -8.14
N TYR A 68 2.69 -1.30 -7.44
CA TYR A 68 2.23 -1.10 -6.06
C TYR A 68 0.70 -1.07 -5.97
N GLY A 69 0.05 -0.24 -6.80
CA GLY A 69 -1.41 -0.15 -6.80
C GLY A 69 -2.08 -1.49 -7.11
N ASN A 70 -1.66 -2.18 -8.17
CA ASN A 70 -2.28 -3.43 -8.59
C ASN A 70 -2.03 -4.57 -7.58
N ALA A 71 -0.81 -4.70 -7.07
CA ALA A 71 -0.50 -5.72 -6.06
C ALA A 71 -1.25 -5.44 -4.75
N GLY A 72 -1.30 -4.18 -4.33
CA GLY A 72 -2.04 -3.76 -3.14
C GLY A 72 -3.54 -4.04 -3.25
N LEU A 73 -4.14 -3.66 -4.38
CA LEU A 73 -5.56 -3.93 -4.67
C LEU A 73 -5.85 -5.42 -4.72
N SER A 74 -5.00 -6.20 -5.40
CA SER A 74 -5.16 -7.66 -5.47
C SER A 74 -5.12 -8.32 -4.09
N ALA A 75 -4.26 -7.83 -3.18
CA ALA A 75 -4.17 -8.35 -1.83
C ALA A 75 -5.43 -8.05 -1.01
N VAL A 76 -5.92 -6.80 -1.01
CA VAL A 76 -7.09 -6.42 -0.21
C VAL A 76 -8.39 -7.02 -0.75
N ASN A 77 -8.50 -7.26 -2.06
CA ASN A 77 -9.63 -7.97 -2.65
C ASN A 77 -9.77 -9.42 -2.14
N ARG A 78 -8.73 -9.99 -1.51
CA ARG A 78 -8.81 -11.31 -0.87
C ARG A 78 -9.37 -11.26 0.55
N LEU A 79 -9.54 -10.08 1.15
CA LEU A 79 -10.15 -9.93 2.47
C LEU A 79 -11.69 -9.98 2.42
N VAL A 80 -12.25 -9.78 1.24
CA VAL A 80 -13.71 -9.72 1.00
C VAL A 80 -14.28 -11.07 0.52
N ASN A 81 -13.43 -12.09 0.35
CA ASN A 81 -13.80 -13.45 -0.04
C ASN A 81 -13.55 -14.45 1.09
#